data_AF-A0A2E8DQ57-F1
#
_entry.id   AF-A0A2E8DQ57-F1
#
_cell.length_a   1.000
_cell.length_b   1.000
_cell.length_c   1.000
_cell.angle_alpha   90.00
_cell.angle_beta   90.00
_cell.angle_gamma   90.00
#
_symmetry.space_group_name_H-M   'P 1'
#
loop_
_entity.id
_entity.type
_entity.pdbx_description
1 polymer ?
#
loop_
_entity_poly.entity_id
_entity_poly.type
_entity_poly.pdbx_seq_one_letter_code
_entity_poly.pdbx_strand_id
1 'polypeptide(L)'
;MLLIALLCGVAYRQLGGHNGARYWMAGRALDALEVKVLRNRPDDISVEQVTANFQIIRNANREQTIDLDKLYSALRSYQTKFWRNKPSNDQVRQFLSDLANAIRE
;
A
#
# COMPACT_ATOMS: atom_id res chain seq x y z
N MET A 1 -2.25 -31.21 -10.98
CA MET A 1 -2.88 -30.31 -9.98
C MET A 1 -2.30 -30.41 -8.56
N LEU A 2 -1.82 -31.59 -8.10
CA LEU A 2 -1.20 -31.75 -6.77
C LEU A 2 0.05 -30.86 -6.51
N LEU A 3 0.90 -30.67 -7.52
CA LEU A 3 2.10 -29.82 -7.42
C LEU A 3 1.79 -28.34 -7.17
N ILE A 4 0.70 -27.83 -7.76
CA ILE A 4 0.28 -26.43 -7.59
C ILE A 4 -0.28 -26.21 -6.18
N ALA A 5 -1.09 -27.16 -5.69
CA ALA A 5 -1.62 -27.10 -4.33
C ALA A 5 -0.50 -27.17 -3.26
N LEU A 6 0.55 -27.96 -3.50
CA LEU A 6 1.70 -28.04 -2.60
C LEU A 6 2.51 -26.73 -2.61
N LEU A 7 2.76 -26.13 -3.78
CA LEU A 7 3.44 -24.85 -3.91
C LEU A 7 2.63 -23.71 -3.25
N CYS A 8 1.32 -23.68 -3.45
CA CYS A 8 0.43 -22.74 -2.76
C CYS A 8 0.44 -22.97 -1.23
N GLY A 9 0.46 -24.22 -0.77
CA GLY A 9 0.51 -24.55 0.65
C GLY A 9 1.83 -24.15 1.33
N VAL A 10 2.97 -24.31 0.65
CA VAL A 10 4.28 -23.86 1.15
C VAL A 10 4.36 -22.34 1.16
N ALA A 11 3.90 -21.66 0.11
CA ALA A 11 3.81 -20.20 0.07
C ALA A 11 2.88 -19.66 1.18
N TYR A 12 1.73 -20.31 1.39
CA TYR A 12 0.79 -19.96 2.45
C TYR A 12 1.39 -20.11 3.86
N ARG A 13 2.20 -21.15 4.10
CA ARG A 13 2.92 -21.33 5.37
C ARG A 13 4.08 -20.35 5.54
N GLN A 14 4.86 -20.08 4.49
CA GLN A 14 5.94 -19.09 4.53
C GLN A 14 5.43 -17.67 4.76
N LEU A 15 4.22 -17.37 4.25
CA LEU A 15 3.56 -16.09 4.51
C LEU A 15 2.94 -16.01 5.91
N GLY A 16 2.89 -17.08 6.72
CA GLY A 16 2.28 -17.02 8.05
C GLY A 16 0.74 -17.17 8.04
N GLY A 17 0.20 -17.90 7.07
CA GLY A 17 -1.22 -18.21 6.97
C GLY A 17 -2.08 -17.07 6.41
N HIS A 18 -3.36 -17.03 6.80
CA HIS A 18 -4.33 -16.06 6.27
C HIS A 18 -3.90 -14.61 6.53
N ASN A 19 -3.33 -14.32 7.70
CA ASN A 19 -2.91 -12.97 8.06
C ASN A 19 -1.78 -12.47 7.17
N GLY A 20 -0.71 -13.25 6.97
CA GLY A 20 0.35 -12.75 6.11
C GLY A 20 0.07 -12.85 4.61
N ALA A 21 -0.92 -13.65 4.17
CA ALA A 21 -1.49 -13.47 2.83
C ALA A 21 -2.12 -12.07 2.65
N ARG A 22 -2.81 -11.55 3.68
CA ARG A 22 -3.37 -10.19 3.66
C ARG A 22 -2.27 -9.12 3.61
N TYR A 23 -1.23 -9.23 4.44
CA TYR A 23 -0.09 -8.31 4.40
C TYR A 23 0.69 -8.40 3.08
N TRP A 24 0.82 -9.58 2.47
CA TRP A 24 1.40 -9.72 1.14
C TRP A 24 0.58 -9.00 0.07
N MET A 25 -0.74 -9.17 0.09
CA MET A 25 -1.65 -8.45 -0.83
C MET A 25 -1.58 -6.93 -0.61
N ALA A 26 -1.52 -6.47 0.64
CA ALA A 26 -1.34 -5.07 0.98
C ALA A 26 -0.03 -4.50 0.41
N GLY A 27 1.07 -5.25 0.49
CA GLY A 27 2.34 -4.87 -0.15
C GLY A 27 2.21 -4.68 -1.66
N ARG A 28 1.54 -5.62 -2.35
CA ARG A 28 1.31 -5.52 -3.81
C ARG A 28 0.42 -4.33 -4.18
N ALA A 29 -0.58 -4.02 -3.36
CA ALA A 29 -1.45 -2.87 -3.57
C ALA A 29 -0.69 -1.55 -3.37
N LEU A 30 0.20 -1.47 -2.38
CA LEU A 30 1.09 -0.33 -2.17
C LEU A 30 2.00 -0.09 -3.37
N ASP A 31 2.66 -1.14 -3.88
CA ASP A 31 3.56 -1.02 -5.05
C ASP A 31 2.81 -0.48 -6.29
N ALA A 32 1.61 -1.02 -6.56
CA ALA A 32 0.81 -0.58 -7.70
C ALA A 32 0.34 0.87 -7.56
N LEU A 33 -0.03 1.28 -6.34
CA LEU A 33 -0.52 2.63 -6.08
C LEU A 33 0.61 3.65 -6.07
N GLU A 34 1.80 3.31 -5.57
CA GLU A 34 2.98 4.19 -5.59
C GLU A 34 3.31 4.63 -7.02
N VAL A 35 3.36 3.67 -7.97
CA VAL A 35 3.58 3.96 -9.39
C VAL A 35 2.51 4.92 -9.92
N LYS A 36 1.25 4.72 -9.53
CA LYS A 36 0.14 5.58 -9.94
C LYS A 36 0.25 6.98 -9.34
N VAL A 37 0.61 7.10 -8.07
CA VAL A 37 0.80 8.36 -7.36
C VAL A 37 1.97 9.13 -7.97
N LEU A 38 3.12 8.48 -8.19
CA LEU A 38 4.29 9.10 -8.81
C LEU A 38 3.99 9.62 -10.22
N ARG A 39 3.22 8.87 -11.02
CA ARG A 39 2.82 9.30 -12.37
C ARG A 39 1.86 10.49 -12.35
N ASN A 40 0.94 10.52 -11.38
CA ASN A 40 -0.11 11.54 -11.29
C ASN A 40 0.23 12.66 -10.31
N ARG A 41 1.44 12.68 -9.74
CA ARG A 41 1.79 13.67 -8.71
C ARG A 41 1.72 15.09 -9.29
N PRO A 42 1.22 16.06 -8.51
CA PRO A 42 1.41 17.46 -8.82
C PRO A 42 2.87 17.87 -8.57
N ASP A 43 3.28 18.95 -9.24
CA ASP A 43 4.69 19.18 -9.53
C ASP A 43 5.49 19.53 -8.27
N ASP A 44 4.84 20.17 -7.28
CA ASP A 44 5.43 20.56 -5.99
C ASP A 44 5.56 19.40 -4.99
N ILE A 45 5.02 18.22 -5.30
CA ILE A 45 5.22 17.02 -4.48
C ILE A 45 6.44 16.27 -5.02
N SER A 46 7.53 16.22 -4.26
CA SER A 46 8.75 15.56 -4.74
C SER A 46 8.57 14.04 -4.84
N VAL A 47 9.35 13.42 -5.74
CA VAL A 47 9.39 11.96 -5.87
C VAL A 47 9.89 11.35 -4.57
N GLU A 48 10.91 11.96 -3.96
CA GLU A 48 11.51 11.51 -2.70
C GLU A 48 10.48 11.49 -1.58
N GLN A 49 9.60 12.50 -1.49
CA GLN A 49 8.56 12.56 -0.45
C GLN A 49 7.57 11.41 -0.57
N VAL A 50 7.12 11.09 -1.79
CA VAL A 50 6.20 9.97 -2.05
C VAL A 50 6.91 8.65 -1.72
N THR A 51 8.07 8.41 -2.31
CA THR A 51 8.81 7.16 -2.13
C THR A 51 9.19 6.90 -0.67
N ALA A 52 9.60 7.94 0.08
CA ALA A 52 9.90 7.82 1.50
C ALA A 52 8.67 7.43 2.32
N ASN A 53 7.52 8.04 2.07
CA ASN A 53 6.26 7.66 2.74
C ASN A 53 5.91 6.20 2.43
N PHE A 54 5.89 5.81 1.16
CA PHE A 54 5.58 4.42 0.77
C PHE A 54 6.57 3.41 1.35
N GLN A 55 7.86 3.77 1.48
CA GLN A 55 8.86 2.93 2.15
C GLN A 55 8.55 2.71 3.63
N ILE A 56 8.15 3.77 4.35
CA ILE A 56 7.74 3.68 5.76
C ILE A 56 6.54 2.73 5.90
N ILE A 57 5.51 2.89 5.06
CA ILE A 57 4.33 2.02 5.07
C ILE A 57 4.70 0.57 4.71
N ARG A 58 5.59 0.36 3.74
CA ARG A 58 6.07 -0.98 3.37
C ARG A 58 6.82 -1.66 4.52
N ASN A 59 7.61 -0.92 5.29
CA ASN A 59 8.30 -1.44 6.46
C ASN A 59 7.28 -1.84 7.55
N ALA A 60 6.34 -0.96 7.88
CA ALA A 60 5.27 -1.26 8.85
C ALA A 60 4.40 -2.46 8.40
N ASN A 61 4.12 -2.59 7.11
CA ASN A 61 3.41 -3.74 6.55
C ASN A 61 4.19 -5.05 6.72
N ARG A 62 5.52 -5.02 6.51
CA ARG A 62 6.41 -6.20 6.70
C ARG A 62 6.50 -6.61 8.17
N GLU A 63 6.56 -5.63 9.07
CA GLU A 63 6.56 -5.82 10.51
C GLU A 63 5.16 -6.17 11.06
N GLN A 64 4.13 -6.16 10.21
CA GLN A 64 2.73 -6.40 10.57
C GLN A 64 2.19 -5.43 11.63
N THR A 65 2.78 -4.23 11.70
CA THR A 65 2.38 -3.12 12.57
C THR A 65 1.39 -2.17 11.89
N ILE A 66 0.81 -2.59 10.76
CA ILE A 66 -0.20 -1.81 10.02
C ILE A 66 -1.62 -2.25 10.41
N ASP A 67 -2.49 -1.25 10.51
CA ASP A 67 -3.93 -1.43 10.47
C ASP A 67 -4.37 -1.59 9.01
N LEU A 68 -4.60 -2.85 8.60
CA LEU A 68 -5.00 -3.19 7.25
C LEU A 68 -6.30 -2.52 6.82
N ASP A 69 -7.24 -2.27 7.73
CA ASP A 69 -8.53 -1.66 7.38
C ASP A 69 -8.35 -0.17 7.08
N LYS A 70 -7.54 0.53 7.90
CA LYS A 70 -7.14 1.92 7.61
C LYS A 70 -6.33 2.02 6.32
N LEU A 71 -5.38 1.10 6.11
CA LEU A 71 -4.58 1.05 4.90
C LEU A 71 -5.48 0.90 3.66
N TYR A 72 -6.34 -0.11 3.63
CA TYR A 72 -7.22 -0.34 2.48
C TYR A 72 -8.19 0.82 2.26
N SER A 73 -8.67 1.46 3.33
CA SER A 73 -9.49 2.67 3.24
C SER A 73 -8.75 3.81 2.53
N ALA A 74 -7.51 4.10 2.93
CA ALA A 74 -6.68 5.13 2.31
C ALA A 74 -6.38 4.82 0.84
N LEU A 75 -5.95 3.58 0.53
CA LEU A 75 -5.67 3.13 -0.84
C LEU A 75 -6.91 3.25 -1.74
N ARG A 76 -8.08 2.81 -1.24
CA ARG A 76 -9.34 2.87 -1.98
C ARG A 76 -9.80 4.31 -2.19
N SER A 77 -9.70 5.17 -1.18
CA SER A 77 -10.03 6.60 -1.27
C SER A 77 -9.25 7.28 -2.41
N TYR A 78 -7.94 7.03 -2.49
CA TYR A 78 -7.11 7.57 -3.56
C TYR A 78 -7.52 7.01 -4.93
N GLN A 79 -7.70 5.70 -5.03
CA GLN A 79 -8.10 5.07 -6.29
C GLN A 79 -9.44 5.63 -6.78
N THR A 80 -10.46 5.72 -5.93
CA THR A 80 -11.78 6.22 -6.35
C THR A 80 -11.74 7.67 -6.82
N LYS A 81 -10.96 8.53 -6.15
CA LYS A 81 -10.93 9.97 -6.45
C LYS A 81 -9.98 10.34 -7.59
N PHE A 82 -8.84 9.66 -7.70
CA PHE A 82 -7.69 10.11 -8.48
C PHE A 82 -7.17 9.09 -9.49
N TRP A 83 -7.91 8.01 -9.76
CA TRP A 83 -7.50 7.07 -10.81
C TRP A 83 -7.52 7.69 -12.20
N ARG A 84 -8.53 8.54 -12.47
CA ARG A 84 -8.73 9.23 -13.75
C ARG A 84 -8.41 10.72 -13.72
N ASN A 85 -8.22 11.30 -12.52
CA ASN A 85 -8.02 12.73 -12.33
C ASN A 85 -6.68 12.99 -11.63
N LYS A 86 -5.98 14.05 -12.01
CA LYS A 86 -4.75 14.49 -11.32
C LYS A 86 -5.14 15.13 -9.97
N PRO A 87 -4.61 14.67 -8.83
CA PRO A 87 -4.84 15.31 -7.54
C PRO A 87 -4.08 16.64 -7.43
N SER A 88 -4.61 17.54 -6.61
CA SER A 88 -3.90 18.74 -6.14
C SER A 88 -2.84 18.41 -5.09
N ASN A 89 -1.94 19.37 -4.81
CA ASN A 89 -0.89 19.22 -3.80
C ASN A 89 -1.46 18.80 -2.44
N ASP A 90 -2.51 19.48 -1.98
CA ASP A 90 -3.10 19.20 -0.66
C ASP A 90 -3.79 17.84 -0.61
N GLN A 91 -4.39 17.40 -1.72
CA GLN A 91 -4.98 16.07 -1.82
C GLN A 91 -3.93 14.96 -1.75
N VAL A 92 -2.76 15.15 -2.34
CA VAL A 92 -1.66 14.19 -2.21
C VAL A 92 -1.09 14.20 -0.80
N ARG A 93 -0.88 15.37 -0.20
CA ARG A 93 -0.40 15.47 1.19
C ARG A 93 -1.37 14.81 2.17
N GLN A 94 -2.67 15.05 2.01
CA GLN A 94 -3.69 14.40 2.82
C GLN A 94 -3.65 12.88 2.64
N PHE A 95 -3.56 12.39 1.40
CA PHE A 95 -3.46 10.96 1.15
C PHE A 95 -2.21 10.34 1.79
N LEU A 96 -1.04 10.98 1.71
CA LEU A 96 0.17 10.49 2.36
C LEU A 96 0.03 10.49 3.89
N SER A 97 -0.66 11.49 4.46
CA SER A 97 -1.01 11.51 5.88
C SER A 97 -1.97 10.39 6.27
N ASP A 98 -3.00 10.12 5.46
CA ASP A 98 -3.95 9.03 5.69
C ASP A 98 -3.25 7.67 5.66
N LEU A 99 -2.27 7.50 4.77
CA LEU A 99 -1.41 6.32 4.74
C LEU A 99 -0.57 6.19 6.02
N ALA A 100 0.06 7.27 6.48
CA ALA A 100 0.85 7.26 7.71
C ALA A 100 -0.01 6.90 8.94
N ASN A 101 -1.25 7.39 8.99
CA ASN A 101 -2.22 7.07 10.04
C ASN A 101 -2.70 5.61 10.06
N ALA A 102 -2.34 4.81 9.04
CA ALA A 102 -2.60 3.37 9.01
C ALA A 102 -1.58 2.57 9.82
N ILE A 103 -0.46 3.16 10.26
CA ILE A 103 0.47 2.52 11.19
C ILE A 103 -0.20 2.47 12.57
N ARG A 104 -0.15 1.32 13.24
CA ARG A 104 -0.63 1.18 14.63
C ARG A 104 0.42 1.76 15.57
N GLU A 105 -0.03 2.54 16.55
CA GLU A 105 0.80 2.98 17.68
C GLU A 105 1.29 1.77 18.50
#